data_AF-A0AAJ6QLA6-F1
#
_entry.id   AF-A0AAJ6QLA6-F1
#
_cell.length_a   1.000
_cell.length_b   1.000
_cell.length_c   1.000
_cell.angle_alpha   90.00
_cell.angle_beta   90.00
_cell.angle_gamma   90.00
#
_symmetry.space_group_name_H-M   'P 1'
#
loop_
_entity.id
_entity.type
_entity.pdbx_description
1 polymer ?
#
loop_
_entity_poly.entity_id
_entity_poly.type
_entity_poly.pdbx_seq_one_letter_code
_entity_poly.pdbx_strand_id
1 'polypeptide(L)'
;MTPDCVAAQIDAVFDDVQISAVKIGMLHDAGIIHAVADRLTRYRPKWIVLDPVMIAKSGAPLLEPAAIHALKAQLLPLSTVITPNLPEAATLLETSAAESDAAIHAQLNRLLRLGPQAVLIKGGHSNDPAHSTDWLLEADNAHDQLKSFTSQRICTRNDHGTGCTLSSAIAALLPQNTLTSAIRHAKAYLQAALEASDRISVGSGHGPLHHFHNLWPAR
;
A
#
# COMPACT_ATOMS: atom_id res chain seq x y z
N MET A 1 -17.46 -9.57 -9.83
CA MET A 1 -18.10 -9.73 -8.51
C MET A 1 -18.93 -8.47 -8.27
N THR A 2 -20.15 -8.59 -7.75
CA THR A 2 -21.04 -7.42 -7.55
C THR A 2 -20.71 -6.70 -6.22
N PRO A 3 -21.05 -5.40 -6.08
CA PRO A 3 -20.93 -4.68 -4.81
C PRO A 3 -21.62 -5.40 -3.64
N ASP A 4 -22.82 -5.94 -3.86
CA ASP A 4 -23.57 -6.68 -2.84
C ASP A 4 -22.84 -7.96 -2.39
N CYS A 5 -22.20 -8.66 -3.34
CA CYS A 5 -21.42 -9.86 -3.03
C CYS A 5 -20.15 -9.52 -2.22
N VAL A 6 -19.51 -8.37 -2.48
CA VAL A 6 -18.40 -7.87 -1.66
C VAL A 6 -18.89 -7.49 -0.26
N ALA A 7 -19.98 -6.74 -0.17
CA ALA A 7 -20.55 -6.32 1.09
C ALA A 7 -20.93 -7.52 1.97
N ALA A 8 -21.59 -8.53 1.39
CA ALA A 8 -21.97 -9.74 2.10
C ALA A 8 -20.76 -10.55 2.61
N GLN A 9 -19.65 -10.60 1.86
CA GLN A 9 -18.42 -11.25 2.31
C GLN A 9 -17.76 -10.49 3.46
N ILE A 10 -17.76 -9.15 3.42
CA ILE A 10 -17.26 -8.33 4.52
C ILE A 10 -18.14 -8.55 5.75
N ASP A 11 -19.47 -8.49 5.60
CA ASP A 11 -20.41 -8.74 6.69
C ASP A 11 -20.19 -10.12 7.34
N ALA A 12 -20.10 -11.18 6.53
CA ALA A 12 -19.88 -12.54 7.04
C ALA A 12 -18.59 -12.69 7.86
N VAL A 13 -17.53 -11.98 7.51
CA VAL A 13 -16.26 -12.03 8.25
C VAL A 13 -16.32 -11.20 9.54
N PHE A 14 -16.86 -9.98 9.47
CA PHE A 14 -16.92 -9.08 10.63
C PHE A 14 -17.97 -9.49 11.68
N ASP A 15 -19.05 -10.16 11.27
CA ASP A 15 -20.09 -10.64 12.17
C ASP A 15 -19.64 -11.87 12.98
N ASP A 16 -18.61 -12.60 12.53
CA ASP A 16 -18.13 -13.85 13.17
C ASP A 16 -16.72 -13.74 13.78
N VAL A 17 -15.86 -12.86 13.24
CA VAL A 17 -14.44 -12.79 13.62
C VAL A 17 -14.05 -11.38 14.08
N GLN A 18 -13.29 -11.31 15.17
CA GLN A 18 -12.66 -10.05 15.59
C GLN A 18 -11.52 -9.66 14.63
N ILE A 19 -11.74 -8.62 13.83
CA ILE A 19 -10.76 -8.12 12.86
C ILE A 19 -9.87 -7.04 13.48
N SER A 20 -8.59 -7.38 13.65
CA SER A 20 -7.58 -6.47 14.23
C SER A 20 -7.09 -5.39 13.27
N ALA A 21 -7.04 -5.68 11.96
CA ALA A 21 -6.60 -4.75 10.93
C ALA A 21 -7.19 -5.15 9.57
N VAL A 22 -7.40 -4.17 8.70
CA VAL A 22 -7.84 -4.36 7.33
C VAL A 22 -6.77 -3.84 6.37
N LYS A 23 -6.45 -4.64 5.35
CA LYS A 23 -5.70 -4.19 4.18
C LYS A 23 -6.63 -4.13 2.98
N ILE A 24 -6.65 -2.99 2.30
CA ILE A 24 -7.40 -2.78 1.06
C ILE A 24 -6.38 -2.78 -0.08
N GLY A 25 -6.62 -3.63 -1.09
CA GLY A 25 -5.81 -3.71 -2.30
C GLY A 25 -6.52 -3.07 -3.50
N MET A 26 -6.31 -3.67 -4.68
CA MET A 26 -7.00 -3.26 -5.89
C MET A 26 -8.52 -3.38 -5.70
N LEU A 27 -9.21 -2.26 -5.91
CA LEU A 27 -10.65 -2.19 -6.11
C LEU A 27 -10.87 -1.91 -7.59
N HIS A 28 -11.94 -2.41 -8.19
CA HIS A 28 -12.13 -2.33 -9.65
C HIS A 28 -12.92 -1.08 -10.06
N ASP A 29 -14.03 -0.83 -9.37
CA ASP A 29 -14.99 0.20 -9.74
C ASP A 29 -15.54 0.95 -8.51
N ALA A 30 -16.27 2.04 -8.77
CA ALA A 30 -16.83 2.91 -7.74
C ALA A 30 -17.89 2.21 -6.86
N GLY A 31 -18.62 1.23 -7.40
CA GLY A 31 -19.63 0.47 -6.64
C GLY A 31 -18.98 -0.42 -5.60
N ILE A 32 -17.89 -1.11 -5.95
CA ILE A 32 -17.09 -1.87 -4.97
C ILE A 32 -16.49 -0.94 -3.92
N ILE A 33 -15.97 0.22 -4.31
CA ILE A 33 -15.42 1.20 -3.38
C ILE A 33 -16.47 1.66 -2.37
N HIS A 34 -17.69 1.96 -2.83
CA HIS A 34 -18.78 2.37 -1.96
C HIS A 34 -19.17 1.25 -0.99
N ALA A 35 -19.34 0.02 -1.47
CA ALA A 35 -19.62 -1.13 -0.61
C ALA A 35 -18.56 -1.33 0.48
N VAL A 36 -17.27 -1.21 0.12
CA VAL A 36 -16.16 -1.31 1.08
C VAL A 36 -16.19 -0.15 2.09
N ALA A 37 -16.34 1.10 1.62
CA ALA A 37 -16.36 2.27 2.49
C ALA A 37 -17.53 2.24 3.49
N ASP A 38 -18.71 1.84 3.05
CA ASP A 38 -19.89 1.68 3.90
C ASP A 38 -19.65 0.69 5.03
N ARG A 39 -19.05 -0.47 4.72
CA ARG A 39 -18.75 -1.49 5.73
C ARG A 39 -17.63 -1.08 6.68
N LEU A 40 -16.59 -0.39 6.19
CA LEU A 40 -15.56 0.16 7.07
C LEU A 40 -16.12 1.23 8.01
N THR A 41 -17.06 2.04 7.54
CA THR A 41 -17.77 3.03 8.37
C THR A 41 -18.66 2.38 9.43
N ARG A 42 -19.31 1.26 9.07
CA ARG A 42 -20.16 0.46 9.98
C ARG A 42 -19.33 -0.23 11.07
N TYR A 43 -18.33 -1.01 10.68
CA TYR A 43 -17.58 -1.87 11.63
C TYR A 43 -16.42 -1.14 12.32
N ARG A 44 -15.93 -0.04 11.76
CA ARG A 44 -14.86 0.82 12.31
C ARG A 44 -13.64 0.03 12.80
N PRO A 45 -13.00 -0.80 11.94
CA PRO A 45 -11.79 -1.49 12.32
C PRO A 45 -10.71 -0.49 12.75
N LYS A 46 -9.94 -0.86 13.77
CA LYS A 46 -8.96 0.04 14.39
C LYS A 46 -7.87 0.50 13.41
N TRP A 47 -7.43 -0.41 12.54
CA TRP A 47 -6.32 -0.17 11.61
C TRP A 47 -6.75 -0.45 10.18
N ILE A 48 -6.61 0.53 9.30
CA ILE A 48 -6.92 0.42 7.86
C ILE A 48 -5.67 0.83 7.07
N VAL A 49 -5.10 -0.13 6.33
CA VAL A 49 -4.02 0.11 5.36
C VAL A 49 -4.61 0.07 3.96
N LEU A 50 -4.55 1.19 3.25
CA LEU A 50 -5.03 1.28 1.88
C LEU A 50 -3.85 1.34 0.91
N ASP A 51 -3.74 0.33 0.06
CA ASP A 51 -2.83 0.33 -1.09
C ASP A 51 -3.62 0.79 -2.32
N PRO A 52 -3.51 2.06 -2.76
CA PRO A 52 -4.34 2.62 -3.83
C PRO A 52 -3.82 2.14 -5.18
N VAL A 53 -4.02 0.85 -5.48
CA VAL A 53 -3.56 0.22 -6.71
C VAL A 53 -4.37 0.77 -7.88
N MET A 54 -3.76 1.67 -8.64
CA MET A 54 -4.41 2.36 -9.77
C MET A 54 -3.76 2.07 -11.12
N ILE A 55 -2.55 1.52 -11.11
CA ILE A 55 -1.76 1.28 -12.32
C ILE A 55 -1.23 -0.16 -12.27
N ALA A 56 -1.48 -0.91 -13.33
CA ALA A 56 -0.93 -2.26 -13.48
C ALA A 56 0.59 -2.19 -13.61
N LYS A 57 1.28 -3.29 -13.34
CA LYS A 57 2.73 -3.37 -13.63
C LYS A 57 3.08 -3.12 -15.10
N SER A 58 2.13 -3.34 -16.01
CA SER A 58 2.27 -3.02 -17.43
C SER A 58 2.09 -1.54 -17.75
N GLY A 59 1.78 -0.69 -16.76
CA GLY A 59 1.50 0.74 -16.95
C GLY A 59 0.04 1.05 -17.31
N ALA A 60 -0.81 0.04 -17.49
CA ALA A 60 -2.22 0.25 -17.81
C ALA A 60 -3.00 0.80 -16.60
N PRO A 61 -3.87 1.81 -16.77
CA PRO A 61 -4.76 2.27 -15.72
C PRO A 61 -5.73 1.15 -15.33
N LEU A 62 -5.90 0.96 -14.01
CA LEU A 62 -6.77 -0.07 -13.43
C LEU A 62 -8.08 0.49 -12.89
N LEU A 63 -8.11 1.79 -12.57
CA LEU A 63 -9.28 2.49 -12.07
C LEU A 63 -9.80 3.49 -13.11
N GLU A 64 -11.11 3.49 -13.28
CA GLU A 64 -11.81 4.54 -13.99
C GLU A 64 -11.83 5.85 -13.15
N PRO A 65 -11.97 7.03 -13.78
CA PRO A 65 -11.99 8.31 -13.06
C PRO A 65 -13.02 8.38 -11.92
N ALA A 66 -14.20 7.77 -12.12
CA ALA A 66 -15.24 7.70 -11.09
C ALA A 66 -14.79 6.90 -9.85
N ALA A 67 -14.02 5.83 -10.06
CA ALA A 67 -13.48 5.03 -8.98
C ALA A 67 -12.37 5.79 -8.22
N ILE A 68 -11.50 6.53 -8.91
CA ILE A 68 -10.51 7.40 -8.27
C ILE A 68 -11.20 8.46 -7.39
N HIS A 69 -12.27 9.08 -7.90
CA HIS A 69 -13.06 10.04 -7.13
C HIS A 69 -13.67 9.40 -5.87
N ALA A 70 -14.32 8.23 -6.02
CA ALA A 70 -14.89 7.50 -4.88
C ALA A 70 -13.83 7.12 -3.84
N LEU A 71 -12.65 6.66 -4.28
CA LEU A 71 -11.52 6.34 -3.41
C LEU A 71 -11.06 7.56 -2.61
N LYS A 72 -10.89 8.71 -3.31
CA LYS A 72 -10.49 9.99 -2.68
C LYS A 72 -11.51 10.46 -1.65
N ALA A 73 -12.80 10.39 -1.97
CA ALA A 73 -13.87 10.90 -1.13
C ALA A 73 -14.22 9.97 0.06
N GLN A 74 -14.13 8.66 -0.12
CA GLN A 74 -14.71 7.69 0.82
C GLN A 74 -13.69 6.82 1.54
N LEU A 75 -12.55 6.47 0.92
CA LEU A 75 -11.58 5.54 1.52
C LEU A 75 -10.34 6.23 2.09
N LEU A 76 -9.82 7.29 1.43
CA LEU A 76 -8.67 8.03 1.98
C LEU A 76 -8.96 8.56 3.40
N PRO A 77 -10.13 9.18 3.69
CA PRO A 77 -10.41 9.71 5.03
C PRO A 77 -10.56 8.64 6.12
N LEU A 78 -10.85 7.39 5.75
CA LEU A 78 -10.97 6.26 6.69
C LEU A 78 -9.63 5.59 6.98
N SER A 79 -8.59 5.87 6.18
CA SER A 79 -7.35 5.11 6.21
C SER A 79 -6.41 5.56 7.34
N THR A 80 -5.90 4.60 8.12
CA THR A 80 -4.78 4.82 9.05
C THR A 80 -3.53 5.19 8.28
N VAL A 81 -3.24 4.46 7.20
CA VAL A 81 -2.11 4.76 6.32
C VAL A 81 -2.47 4.39 4.89
N ILE A 82 -2.13 5.28 3.95
CA ILE A 82 -2.16 4.96 2.52
C ILE A 82 -0.74 4.67 2.03
N THR A 83 -0.58 3.74 1.10
CA THR A 83 0.74 3.31 0.59
C THR A 83 0.89 3.51 -0.92
N PRO A 84 0.65 4.69 -1.51
CA PRO A 84 0.84 4.91 -2.94
C PRO A 84 2.31 4.79 -3.36
N ASN A 85 2.59 4.30 -4.55
CA ASN A 85 3.88 4.55 -5.21
C ASN A 85 3.93 5.97 -5.81
N LEU A 86 5.08 6.39 -6.34
CA LEU A 86 5.25 7.73 -6.94
C LEU A 86 4.22 8.03 -8.06
N PRO A 87 4.01 7.15 -9.07
CA PRO A 87 2.92 7.33 -10.05
C PRO A 87 1.52 7.42 -9.43
N GLU A 88 1.18 6.56 -8.47
CA GLU A 88 -0.12 6.55 -7.79
C GLU A 88 -0.34 7.85 -7.00
N ALA A 89 0.68 8.34 -6.30
CA ALA A 89 0.64 9.62 -5.60
C ALA A 89 0.37 10.78 -6.58
N ALA A 90 1.03 10.76 -7.74
CA ALA A 90 0.83 11.73 -8.81
C ALA A 90 -0.61 11.72 -9.34
N THR A 91 -1.16 10.53 -9.59
CA THR A 91 -2.55 10.34 -10.05
C THR A 91 -3.56 10.84 -9.01
N LEU A 92 -3.38 10.52 -7.71
CA LEU A 92 -4.29 11.01 -6.65
C LEU A 92 -4.30 12.54 -6.56
N LEU A 93 -3.17 13.17 -6.84
CA LEU A 93 -2.97 14.62 -6.76
C LEU A 93 -3.17 15.37 -8.08
N GLU A 94 -3.42 14.66 -9.17
CA GLU A 94 -3.53 15.22 -10.53
C GLU A 94 -2.28 16.05 -10.91
N THR A 95 -1.09 15.51 -10.62
CA THR A 95 0.20 16.12 -10.97
C THR A 95 1.16 15.12 -11.60
N SER A 96 2.34 15.57 -12.01
CA SER A 96 3.46 14.69 -12.35
C SER A 96 4.01 13.95 -11.13
N ALA A 97 4.68 12.82 -11.35
CA ALA A 97 5.42 12.11 -10.30
C ALA A 97 6.55 13.00 -9.75
N ALA A 98 6.79 12.90 -8.44
CA ALA A 98 7.85 13.66 -7.81
C ALA A 98 9.24 13.08 -8.17
N GLU A 99 10.18 13.97 -8.51
CA GLU A 99 11.54 13.61 -8.90
C GLU A 99 12.61 14.12 -7.92
N SER A 100 12.21 14.78 -6.83
CA SER A 100 13.10 15.31 -5.80
C SER A 100 12.51 15.16 -4.40
N ASP A 101 13.35 15.14 -3.38
CA ASP A 101 12.91 15.05 -1.97
C ASP A 101 11.94 16.18 -1.59
N ALA A 102 12.17 17.39 -2.10
CA ALA A 102 11.27 18.53 -1.90
C ALA A 102 9.90 18.30 -2.54
N ALA A 103 9.86 17.75 -3.77
CA ALA A 103 8.62 17.41 -4.45
C ALA A 103 7.87 16.27 -3.75
N ILE A 104 8.59 15.25 -3.26
CA ILE A 104 8.02 14.15 -2.48
C ILE A 104 7.39 14.68 -1.19
N HIS A 105 8.10 15.55 -0.46
CA HIS A 105 7.59 16.16 0.75
C HIS A 105 6.34 17.03 0.48
N ALA A 106 6.32 17.77 -0.64
CA ALA A 106 5.15 18.53 -1.06
C ALA A 106 3.95 17.61 -1.40
N GLN A 107 4.18 16.47 -2.07
CA GLN A 107 3.13 15.49 -2.36
C GLN A 107 2.59 14.82 -1.10
N LEU A 108 3.44 14.44 -0.15
CA LEU A 108 3.03 13.89 1.15
C LEU A 108 2.05 14.83 1.87
N ASN A 109 2.42 16.12 1.96
CA ASN A 109 1.57 17.14 2.58
C ASN A 109 0.23 17.29 1.86
N ARG A 110 0.21 17.25 0.53
CA ARG A 110 -1.04 17.33 -0.26
C ARG A 110 -1.90 16.09 -0.08
N LEU A 111 -1.31 14.90 -0.02
CA LEU A 111 -2.03 13.64 0.19
C LEU A 111 -2.66 13.59 1.59
N LEU A 112 -1.96 14.06 2.63
CA LEU A 112 -2.53 14.16 3.98
C LEU A 112 -3.77 15.06 4.02
N ARG A 113 -3.80 16.14 3.24
CA ARG A 113 -4.98 17.01 3.12
C ARG A 113 -6.20 16.33 2.48
N LEU A 114 -6.04 15.14 1.90
CA LEU A 114 -7.16 14.32 1.41
C LEU A 114 -7.81 13.48 2.52
N GLY A 115 -7.31 13.55 3.76
CA GLY A 115 -7.92 12.94 4.94
C GLY A 115 -7.24 11.72 5.59
N PRO A 116 -6.28 10.98 4.99
CA PRO A 116 -5.70 9.83 5.68
C PRO A 116 -4.87 10.28 6.88
N GLN A 117 -4.78 9.43 7.91
CA GLN A 117 -4.00 9.74 9.12
C GLN A 117 -2.49 9.75 8.84
N ALA A 118 -2.04 8.96 7.87
CA ALA A 118 -0.65 8.90 7.42
C ALA A 118 -0.53 8.55 5.94
N VAL A 119 0.58 8.95 5.33
CA VAL A 119 0.91 8.64 3.93
C VAL A 119 2.32 8.07 3.87
N LEU A 120 2.46 6.89 3.27
CA LEU A 120 3.74 6.26 2.94
C LEU A 120 3.92 6.24 1.42
N ILE A 121 4.68 7.18 0.85
CA ILE A 121 5.03 7.14 -0.57
C ILE A 121 6.13 6.10 -0.78
N LYS A 122 5.86 5.08 -1.60
CA LYS A 122 6.80 4.00 -1.93
C LYS A 122 7.76 4.45 -3.04
N GLY A 123 9.06 4.47 -2.78
CA GLY A 123 10.08 4.88 -3.76
C GLY A 123 10.68 3.73 -4.56
N GLY A 124 10.10 2.54 -4.56
CA GLY A 124 10.53 1.43 -5.44
C GLY A 124 10.64 1.83 -6.93
N HIS A 125 9.89 2.85 -7.37
CA HIS A 125 9.93 3.42 -8.72
C HIS A 125 10.88 4.62 -8.88
N SER A 126 11.67 4.96 -7.86
CA SER A 126 12.68 6.02 -7.97
C SER A 126 13.81 5.60 -8.91
N ASN A 127 14.50 6.59 -9.48
CA ASN A 127 15.65 6.39 -10.37
C ASN A 127 16.96 6.10 -9.63
N ASP A 128 16.94 5.95 -8.30
CA ASP A 128 18.14 5.61 -7.53
C ASP A 128 18.51 4.13 -7.79
N PRO A 129 19.65 3.83 -8.45
CA PRO A 129 20.01 2.47 -8.79
C PRO A 129 20.51 1.65 -7.59
N ALA A 130 20.91 2.30 -6.50
CA ALA A 130 21.51 1.66 -5.33
C ALA A 130 20.49 1.44 -4.21
N HIS A 131 19.50 2.33 -4.07
CA HIS A 131 18.57 2.30 -2.94
C HIS A 131 17.10 2.42 -3.36
N SER A 132 16.24 1.85 -2.51
CA SER A 132 14.80 2.07 -2.51
C SER A 132 14.41 2.70 -1.19
N THR A 133 13.97 3.96 -1.23
CA THR A 133 13.54 4.73 -0.06
C THR A 133 12.04 4.91 -0.07
N ASP A 134 11.36 4.63 1.04
CA ASP A 134 9.95 4.98 1.24
C ASP A 134 9.85 6.13 2.24
N TRP A 135 8.89 7.05 2.04
CA TRP A 135 8.76 8.27 2.84
C TRP A 135 7.41 8.33 3.54
N LEU A 136 7.43 8.51 4.87
CA LEU A 136 6.26 8.57 5.73
C LEU A 136 6.07 9.98 6.28
N LEU A 137 4.83 10.47 6.19
CA LEU A 137 4.35 11.64 6.91
C LEU A 137 3.03 11.31 7.61
N GLU A 138 2.91 11.71 8.88
CA GLU A 138 1.74 11.48 9.74
C GLU A 138 1.05 12.82 10.03
N ALA A 139 -0.28 12.87 9.99
CA ALA A 139 -1.06 14.11 10.14
C ALA A 139 -0.80 14.82 11.49
N ASP A 140 -0.70 14.07 12.58
CA ASP A 140 -0.47 14.57 13.94
C ASP A 140 0.98 15.06 14.16
N ASN A 141 1.87 14.80 13.20
CA ASN A 141 3.28 15.21 13.21
C ASN A 141 3.67 15.98 11.93
N ALA A 142 2.69 16.58 11.25
CA ALA A 142 2.87 17.21 9.94
C ALA A 142 3.91 18.35 9.92
N HIS A 143 4.36 18.81 11.09
CA HIS A 143 5.28 19.91 11.22
C HIS A 143 6.76 19.57 11.50
N ASP A 144 7.18 18.31 11.75
CA ASP A 144 8.65 18.14 11.96
C ASP A 144 9.34 16.78 11.81
N GLN A 145 8.72 15.67 11.39
CA GLN A 145 9.51 14.44 11.15
C GLN A 145 9.02 13.65 9.93
N LEU A 146 9.41 14.12 8.74
CA LEU A 146 9.50 13.24 7.57
C LEU A 146 10.39 12.05 7.93
N LYS A 147 9.83 10.84 7.88
CA LYS A 147 10.57 9.60 8.17
C LYS A 147 10.87 8.88 6.86
N SER A 148 12.10 8.44 6.69
CA SER A 148 12.54 7.69 5.51
C SER A 148 12.93 6.26 5.88
N PHE A 149 12.56 5.30 5.04
CA PHE A 149 12.87 3.88 5.19
C PHE A 149 13.62 3.39 3.95
N THR A 150 14.95 3.28 4.07
CA THR A 150 15.83 2.95 2.95
C THR A 150 16.30 1.51 3.03
N SER A 151 16.33 0.82 1.89
CA SER A 151 16.94 -0.50 1.73
C SER A 151 17.73 -0.56 0.42
N GLN A 152 18.63 -1.54 0.29
CA GLN A 152 19.37 -1.76 -0.95
C GLN A 152 18.40 -2.16 -2.06
N ARG A 153 18.59 -1.61 -3.26
CA ARG A 153 17.82 -2.01 -4.43
C ARG A 153 18.25 -3.40 -4.87
N ILE A 154 17.29 -4.33 -4.88
CA ILE A 154 17.50 -5.66 -5.45
C ILE A 154 17.19 -5.62 -6.94
N CYS A 155 18.20 -5.92 -7.77
CA CYS A 155 18.04 -6.08 -9.21
C CYS A 155 17.52 -7.49 -9.50
N THR A 156 16.19 -7.64 -9.58
CA THR A 156 15.53 -8.90 -9.92
C THR A 156 14.35 -8.67 -10.85
N ARG A 157 13.96 -9.70 -11.60
CA ARG A 157 12.71 -9.74 -12.37
C ARG A 157 11.53 -10.25 -11.52
N ASN A 158 11.84 -10.79 -10.33
CA ASN A 158 10.87 -11.37 -9.40
C ASN A 158 10.30 -10.34 -8.44
N ASP A 159 9.76 -9.27 -8.99
CA ASP A 159 9.27 -8.12 -8.24
C ASP A 159 7.73 -8.09 -8.15
N HIS A 160 7.03 -9.12 -8.67
CA HIS A 160 5.57 -9.16 -8.69
C HIS A 160 4.98 -9.19 -7.27
N GLY A 161 4.07 -8.25 -7.00
CA GLY A 161 3.40 -8.16 -5.70
C GLY A 161 4.16 -7.42 -4.60
N THR A 162 5.25 -6.69 -4.89
CA THR A 162 5.99 -5.88 -3.88
C THR A 162 5.10 -4.91 -3.11
N GLY A 163 4.26 -4.13 -3.83
CA GLY A 163 3.29 -3.21 -3.22
C GLY A 163 2.30 -3.92 -2.29
N CYS A 164 1.62 -4.95 -2.80
CA CYS A 164 0.69 -5.76 -2.02
C CYS A 164 1.34 -6.42 -0.80
N THR A 165 2.59 -6.86 -0.94
CA THR A 165 3.34 -7.52 0.14
C THR A 165 3.68 -6.51 1.24
N LEU A 166 4.16 -5.32 0.87
CA LEU A 166 4.46 -4.26 1.83
C LEU A 166 3.22 -3.85 2.61
N SER A 167 2.13 -3.53 1.92
CA SER A 167 0.88 -3.08 2.56
C SER A 167 0.24 -4.18 3.42
N SER A 168 0.32 -5.44 3.00
CA SER A 168 -0.17 -6.57 3.82
C SER A 168 0.70 -6.81 5.06
N ALA A 169 2.02 -6.70 4.92
CA ALA A 169 2.93 -6.81 6.07
C ALA A 169 2.71 -5.68 7.09
N ILE A 170 2.52 -4.43 6.63
CA ILE A 170 2.15 -3.31 7.51
C ILE A 170 0.85 -3.63 8.27
N ALA A 171 -0.19 -4.08 7.57
CA ALA A 171 -1.47 -4.40 8.20
C ALA A 171 -1.36 -5.52 9.25
N ALA A 172 -0.56 -6.55 8.98
CA ALA A 172 -0.33 -7.65 9.93
C ALA A 172 0.46 -7.21 11.19
N LEU A 173 1.35 -6.22 11.04
CA LEU A 173 2.23 -5.74 12.12
C LEU A 173 1.61 -4.62 12.96
N LEU A 174 0.70 -3.82 12.40
CA LEU A 174 0.08 -2.67 13.07
C LEU A 174 -0.59 -2.98 14.42
N PRO A 175 -1.31 -4.11 14.60
CA PRO A 175 -1.91 -4.44 15.90
C PRO A 175 -0.89 -4.60 17.05
N GLN A 176 0.39 -4.80 16.73
CA GLN A 176 1.46 -5.16 17.67
C GLN A 176 2.57 -4.10 17.75
N ASN A 177 2.51 -3.03 16.95
CA ASN A 177 3.61 -2.08 16.78
C ASN A 177 3.09 -0.65 16.60
N THR A 178 3.96 0.34 16.77
CA THR A 178 3.70 1.69 16.25
C THR A 178 3.74 1.68 14.72
N LEU A 179 3.08 2.63 14.05
CA LEU A 179 3.10 2.72 12.58
C LEU A 179 4.52 2.74 12.01
N THR A 180 5.42 3.54 12.60
CA THR A 180 6.83 3.62 12.20
C THR A 180 7.54 2.27 12.32
N SER A 181 7.33 1.54 13.43
CA SER A 181 7.95 0.23 13.63
C SER A 181 7.35 -0.84 12.71
N ALA A 182 6.03 -0.82 12.49
CA ALA A 182 5.36 -1.70 11.55
C ALA A 182 5.90 -1.53 10.12
N ILE A 183 6.07 -0.29 9.65
CA ILE A 183 6.65 0.00 8.33
C ILE A 183 8.10 -0.47 8.25
N ARG A 184 8.91 -0.22 9.29
CA ARG A 184 10.31 -0.68 9.32
C ARG A 184 10.41 -2.21 9.20
N HIS A 185 9.62 -2.94 9.98
CA HIS A 185 9.59 -4.39 9.93
C HIS A 185 9.04 -4.92 8.60
N ALA A 186 7.98 -4.29 8.06
CA ALA A 186 7.43 -4.64 6.75
C ALA A 186 8.43 -4.43 5.61
N LYS A 187 9.21 -3.34 5.65
CA LYS A 187 10.27 -3.07 4.68
C LYS A 187 11.39 -4.10 4.75
N ALA A 188 11.83 -4.46 5.96
CA ALA A 188 12.83 -5.51 6.16
C ALA A 188 12.34 -6.88 5.68
N TYR A 189 11.08 -7.23 5.95
CA TYR A 189 10.45 -8.44 5.44
C TYR A 189 10.40 -8.47 3.90
N LEU A 190 9.97 -7.37 3.27
CA LEU A 190 9.95 -7.25 1.82
C LEU A 190 11.35 -7.41 1.21
N GLN A 191 12.35 -6.79 1.81
CA GLN A 191 13.75 -6.89 1.39
C GLN A 191 14.21 -8.35 1.38
N ALA A 192 14.00 -9.07 2.48
CA ALA A 192 14.39 -10.48 2.59
C ALA A 192 13.60 -11.39 1.63
N ALA A 193 12.32 -11.10 1.39
CA ALA A 193 11.50 -11.82 0.41
C ALA A 193 11.96 -11.59 -1.04
N LEU A 194 12.46 -10.38 -1.35
CA LEU A 194 13.08 -10.04 -2.64
C LEU A 194 14.43 -10.76 -2.81
N GLU A 195 15.30 -10.72 -1.80
CA GLU A 195 16.61 -11.40 -1.82
C GLU A 195 16.48 -12.92 -1.98
N ALA A 196 15.41 -13.50 -1.44
CA ALA A 196 15.11 -14.92 -1.57
C ALA A 196 14.29 -15.27 -2.82
N SER A 197 13.87 -14.30 -3.63
CA SER A 197 12.95 -14.52 -4.75
C SER A 197 13.50 -15.46 -5.83
N ASP A 198 14.81 -15.44 -6.07
CA ASP A 198 15.44 -16.31 -7.08
C ASP A 198 15.54 -17.78 -6.65
N ARG A 199 15.18 -18.10 -5.40
CA ARG A 199 15.10 -19.49 -4.90
C ARG A 199 13.83 -20.20 -5.38
N ILE A 200 12.87 -19.46 -5.91
CA ILE A 200 11.63 -20.01 -6.47
C ILE A 200 11.57 -19.72 -7.96
N SER A 201 11.12 -20.70 -8.75
CA SER A 201 10.94 -20.55 -10.19
C SER A 201 9.46 -20.71 -10.52
N VAL A 202 8.79 -19.59 -10.80
CA VAL A 202 7.35 -19.55 -11.07
C VAL A 202 7.08 -18.70 -12.32
N GLY A 203 6.63 -19.35 -13.38
CA GLY A 203 6.32 -18.71 -14.66
C GLY A 203 7.57 -18.23 -15.43
N SER A 204 7.34 -17.60 -16.59
CA SER A 204 8.39 -17.10 -17.48
C SER A 204 8.48 -15.56 -17.57
N GLY A 205 7.59 -14.86 -16.85
CA GLY A 205 7.47 -13.40 -16.84
C GLY A 205 8.11 -12.75 -15.60
N HIS A 206 7.45 -11.74 -15.05
CA HIS A 206 7.81 -11.19 -13.73
C HIS A 206 7.37 -12.16 -12.64
N GLY A 207 8.33 -12.82 -11.99
CA GLY A 207 8.04 -13.78 -10.93
C GLY A 207 7.62 -13.11 -9.61
N PRO A 208 7.09 -13.91 -8.68
CA PRO A 208 6.72 -13.44 -7.35
C PRO A 208 7.93 -13.36 -6.40
N LEU A 209 7.72 -12.68 -5.29
CA LEU A 209 8.59 -12.72 -4.12
C LEU A 209 8.52 -14.08 -3.41
N HIS A 210 9.53 -14.40 -2.59
CA HIS A 210 9.46 -15.55 -1.70
C HIS A 210 8.91 -15.15 -0.32
N HIS A 211 7.59 -15.13 -0.15
CA HIS A 211 6.94 -14.76 1.14
C HIS A 211 7.36 -15.66 2.31
N PHE A 212 7.61 -16.93 2.05
CA PHE A 212 8.02 -17.92 3.06
C PHE A 212 9.54 -18.03 3.26
N HIS A 213 10.32 -17.01 2.88
CA HIS A 213 11.80 -17.05 2.89
C HIS A 213 12.42 -17.40 4.25
N ASN A 214 11.69 -17.14 5.35
CA ASN A 214 12.12 -17.41 6.73
C ASN A 214 11.61 -18.76 7.28
N LEU A 215 10.75 -19.46 6.52
CA LEU A 215 10.14 -20.72 6.94
C LEU A 215 10.66 -21.90 6.13
N TRP A 216 11.00 -21.69 4.85
CA TRP A 216 11.50 -22.74 3.98
C TRP A 216 12.94 -22.44 3.56
N PRO A 217 13.89 -23.37 3.78
CA PRO A 217 15.23 -23.24 3.21
C PRO A 217 15.17 -23.31 1.68
N ALA A 218 16.17 -22.72 1.02
CA ALA A 218 16.39 -22.94 -0.40
C ALA A 218 16.58 -24.45 -0.64
N ARG A 219 15.88 -25.01 -1.64
CA ARG A 219 16.13 -26.39 -2.09
C ARG A 219 17.46 -26.48 -2.80
#